data_AF-A0A7X7YKR0-F1
#
_entry.id   AF-A0A7X7YKR0-F1
#
_cell.length_a   1.000
_cell.length_b   1.000
_cell.length_c   1.000
_cell.angle_alpha   90.00
_cell.angle_beta   90.00
_cell.angle_gamma   90.00
#
_symmetry.space_group_name_H-M   'P 1'
#
loop_
_entity.id
_entity.type
_entity.pdbx_description
1 polymer ?
#
loop_
_entity_poly.entity_id
_entity_poly.type
_entity_poly.pdbx_seq_one_letter_code
_entity_poly.pdbx_strand_id
1 'polypeptide(L)'
;MQTIELTLKFNTPVFARGGSDGFEITPQSIKGLMRFWYRALLPNVIDIHRCGQKTKQYCGMKYAEELLFGSTKQRSLFDVEVELKGMIQDFGSWGTTPRGRPVFNPKEFLVTSGANYAAYGMSPTKPGEPIRKYLPAGAEVILSFVFRRKSLSNEMRDAFLHLWGVISMFGGIGAKSRKGYGSFDIATTKVEGTMFDYSPTQTLFPESLRNVLDTVRSTFAKMLAKLDTENALAFDLQPLMPVPPFPALTQVCWLHKKKYQNSDWRSVLDAIFGGSGMMGQRSYRGNFQAYKTVKIKGMRLKHGEQNDGVQAVREIIYGQAPTFPHDQWEVSPTILGLPLLYQNMGNTPDSTGRNTGEVNNPTGRKASPLFVSIHKKNNDTFAFFLLIPSQISSNRTNDNKPILTVKPNIGNPEKEVLGNEDFEDLKKKLLKALEGGGVR
;
A
#
# COMPACT_ATOMS: atom_id res chain seq x y z
N MET A 1 -2.49 32.37 -14.52
CA MET A 1 -2.17 31.26 -13.59
C MET A 1 -1.21 30.34 -14.31
N GLN A 2 -0.37 29.59 -13.60
CA GLN A 2 0.54 28.62 -14.23
C GLN A 2 -0.04 27.23 -13.97
N THR A 3 0.06 26.31 -14.93
CA THR A 3 -0.60 25.00 -14.82
C THR A 3 0.36 23.86 -15.14
N ILE A 4 0.17 22.74 -14.43
CA ILE A 4 0.71 21.43 -14.82
C ILE A 4 -0.49 20.51 -15.00
N GLU A 5 -0.61 19.90 -16.17
CA GLU A 5 -1.64 18.91 -16.48
C GLU A 5 -0.98 17.54 -16.67
N LEU A 6 -1.51 16.53 -15.98
CA LEU A 6 -1.08 15.13 -16.12
C LEU A 6 -2.26 14.30 -16.62
N THR A 7 -2.13 13.71 -17.80
CA THR A 7 -3.06 12.67 -18.25
C THR A 7 -2.57 11.32 -17.76
N LEU A 8 -3.32 10.74 -16.84
CA LEU A 8 -3.05 9.44 -16.26
C LEU A 8 -3.82 8.37 -17.01
N LYS A 9 -3.15 7.27 -17.38
CA LYS A 9 -3.78 6.09 -17.97
C LYS A 9 -3.68 4.92 -17.00
N PHE A 10 -4.83 4.38 -16.57
CA PHE A 10 -4.86 3.31 -15.58
C PHE A 10 -4.51 1.95 -16.20
N ASN A 11 -3.56 1.25 -15.58
CA ASN A 11 -3.17 -0.11 -15.94
C ASN A 11 -4.05 -1.16 -15.27
N THR A 12 -4.68 -0.79 -14.15
CA THR A 12 -5.54 -1.66 -13.35
C THR A 12 -6.77 -0.91 -12.88
N PRO A 13 -7.86 -1.63 -12.54
CA PRO A 13 -9.09 -1.03 -12.04
C PRO A 13 -8.87 -0.11 -10.83
N VAL A 14 -9.58 1.01 -10.79
CA VAL A 14 -9.56 1.95 -9.66
C VAL A 14 -10.84 1.81 -8.86
N PHE A 15 -10.72 1.61 -7.55
CA PHE A 15 -11.86 1.62 -6.64
C PHE A 15 -11.88 2.90 -5.82
N ALA A 16 -13.01 3.60 -5.78
CA ALA A 16 -13.19 4.69 -4.84
C ALA A 16 -13.39 4.13 -3.42
N ARG A 17 -12.87 4.84 -2.42
CA ARG A 17 -13.04 4.45 -1.00
C ARG A 17 -14.38 4.90 -0.43
N GLY A 18 -15.11 5.77 -1.15
CA GLY A 18 -16.43 6.29 -0.78
C GLY A 18 -17.46 5.18 -0.55
N GLY A 19 -18.52 5.53 0.17
CA GLY A 19 -19.67 4.65 0.43
C GLY A 19 -20.38 4.22 -0.85
N SER A 20 -21.55 3.62 -0.69
CA SER A 20 -22.42 3.09 -1.75
C SER A 20 -22.79 4.06 -2.88
N ASP A 21 -22.54 5.35 -2.71
CA ASP A 21 -23.28 6.40 -3.40
C ASP A 21 -22.58 6.91 -4.68
N GLY A 22 -21.40 6.38 -5.04
CA GLY A 22 -20.74 6.72 -6.30
C GLY A 22 -19.25 6.39 -6.34
N PHE A 23 -18.69 6.37 -7.57
CA PHE A 23 -17.25 6.40 -7.77
C PHE A 23 -16.81 7.85 -7.96
N GLU A 24 -15.81 8.28 -7.19
CA GLU A 24 -15.22 9.61 -7.35
C GLU A 24 -13.71 9.56 -7.00
N ILE A 25 -12.91 10.26 -7.80
CA ILE A 25 -11.54 10.63 -7.47
C ILE A 25 -11.56 12.12 -7.11
N THR A 26 -11.50 12.42 -5.81
CA THR A 26 -11.60 13.81 -5.35
C THR A 26 -10.24 14.51 -5.37
N PRO A 27 -10.18 15.83 -5.61
CA PRO A 27 -8.97 16.63 -5.42
C PRO A 27 -8.28 16.40 -4.07
N GLN A 28 -9.05 16.21 -2.99
CA GLN A 28 -8.55 15.96 -1.65
C GLN A 28 -7.87 14.60 -1.54
N SER A 29 -8.41 13.57 -2.20
CA SER A 29 -7.77 12.25 -2.23
C SER A 29 -6.42 12.29 -2.96
N ILE A 30 -6.33 13.07 -4.05
CA ILE A 30 -5.09 13.32 -4.79
C ILE A 30 -4.07 14.06 -3.91
N LYS A 31 -4.46 15.16 -3.25
CA LYS A 31 -3.57 15.87 -2.31
C LYS A 31 -3.11 14.94 -1.16
N GLY A 32 -3.98 14.08 -0.65
CA GLY A 32 -3.65 13.10 0.38
C GLY A 32 -2.61 12.08 -0.08
N LEU A 33 -2.73 11.57 -1.30
CA LEU A 33 -1.75 10.68 -1.93
C LEU A 33 -0.39 11.37 -2.08
N MET A 34 -0.38 12.61 -2.60
CA MET A 34 0.84 13.39 -2.75
C MET A 34 1.52 13.66 -1.40
N ARG A 35 0.78 14.07 -0.38
CA ARG A 35 1.31 14.28 0.99
C ARG A 35 1.92 13.01 1.58
N PHE A 36 1.34 11.84 1.32
CA PHE A 36 1.90 10.58 1.78
C PHE A 36 3.29 10.34 1.17
N TRP A 37 3.41 10.40 -0.16
CA TRP A 37 4.68 10.14 -0.84
C TRP A 37 5.71 11.23 -0.60
N TYR A 38 5.28 12.49 -0.52
CA TYR A 38 6.15 13.61 -0.17
C TYR A 38 6.80 13.41 1.21
N ARG A 39 6.00 13.10 2.25
CA ARG A 39 6.51 12.79 3.59
C ARG A 39 7.42 11.57 3.62
N ALA A 40 7.14 10.55 2.81
CA ALA A 40 7.99 9.37 2.72
C ALA A 40 9.36 9.69 2.11
N LEU A 41 9.45 10.69 1.23
CA LEU A 41 10.69 11.07 0.54
C LEU A 41 11.55 12.08 1.33
N LEU A 42 10.92 12.97 2.10
CA LEU A 42 11.60 14.04 2.86
C LEU A 42 12.79 13.60 3.72
N PRO A 43 12.80 12.42 4.37
CA PRO A 43 13.96 12.00 5.17
C PRO A 43 15.26 11.81 4.38
N ASN A 44 15.20 11.76 3.05
CA ASN A 44 16.39 11.75 2.20
C ASN A 44 16.88 13.16 1.84
N VAL A 45 16.13 14.20 2.21
CA VAL A 45 16.34 15.57 1.74
C VAL A 45 16.72 16.51 2.88
N ILE A 46 16.08 16.36 4.04
CA ILE A 46 16.21 17.26 5.19
C ILE A 46 16.28 16.48 6.51
N ASP A 47 16.78 17.14 7.55
CA ASP A 47 16.51 16.76 8.93
C ASP A 47 15.04 17.01 9.26
N ILE A 48 14.25 15.94 9.28
CA ILE A 48 12.82 15.99 9.55
C ILE A 48 12.49 16.46 10.97
N HIS A 49 13.45 16.47 11.90
CA HIS A 49 13.28 16.84 13.31
C HIS A 49 13.81 18.24 13.64
N ARG A 50 14.33 18.99 12.67
CA ARG A 50 14.88 20.34 12.88
C ARG A 50 14.10 21.39 12.09
N CYS A 51 13.78 22.50 12.76
CA CYS A 51 13.11 23.66 12.17
C CYS A 51 13.70 24.94 12.79
N GLY A 52 14.50 25.67 12.02
CA GLY A 52 15.32 26.79 12.48
C GLY A 52 16.29 26.35 13.57
N GLN A 53 16.26 27.05 14.71
CA GLN A 53 17.07 26.72 15.88
C GLN A 53 16.44 25.63 16.79
N LYS A 54 15.23 25.15 16.48
CA LYS A 54 14.50 24.20 17.34
C LYS A 54 14.63 22.79 16.79
N THR A 55 14.90 21.83 17.68
CA THR A 55 14.82 20.39 17.41
C THR A 55 13.58 19.83 18.10
N LYS A 56 12.59 19.41 17.32
CA LYS A 56 11.33 18.82 17.80
C LYS A 56 10.89 17.71 16.85
N GLN A 57 10.27 16.67 17.39
CA GLN A 57 9.80 15.55 16.59
C GLN A 57 8.97 16.01 15.37
N TYR A 58 9.45 15.67 14.17
CA TYR A 58 8.83 15.96 12.86
C TYR A 58 8.61 17.44 12.51
N CYS A 59 9.23 18.39 13.21
CA CYS A 59 8.97 19.81 12.92
C CYS A 59 9.47 20.22 11.53
N GLY A 60 10.63 19.74 11.09
CA GLY A 60 11.16 20.02 9.75
C GLY A 60 10.29 19.40 8.65
N MET A 61 9.84 18.15 8.85
CA MET A 61 8.91 17.51 7.92
C MET A 61 7.59 18.28 7.81
N LYS A 62 7.03 18.69 8.95
CA LYS A 62 5.79 19.47 8.99
C LYS A 62 5.98 20.79 8.24
N TYR A 63 7.03 21.54 8.54
CA TYR A 63 7.31 22.81 7.85
C TYR A 63 7.45 22.63 6.34
N ALA A 64 8.24 21.65 5.88
CA ALA A 64 8.41 21.33 4.47
C ALA A 64 7.10 20.90 3.77
N GLU A 65 6.21 20.19 4.46
CA GLU A 65 4.87 19.85 3.94
C GLU A 65 4.00 21.10 3.81
N GLU A 66 3.99 21.95 4.83
CA GLU A 66 3.19 23.17 4.85
C GLU A 66 3.60 24.09 3.69
N LEU A 67 4.91 24.25 3.41
CA LEU A 67 5.41 25.11 2.32
C LEU A 67 4.77 24.79 0.97
N LEU A 68 4.50 23.52 0.68
CA LEU A 68 3.94 23.08 -0.60
C LEU A 68 2.41 22.92 -0.56
N PHE A 69 1.89 22.22 0.46
CA PHE A 69 0.50 21.79 0.54
C PHE A 69 -0.39 22.70 1.40
N GLY A 70 0.19 23.73 2.02
CA GLY A 70 -0.49 24.60 2.97
C GLY A 70 -0.77 23.93 4.32
N SER A 71 -1.32 24.73 5.23
CA SER A 71 -1.73 24.39 6.58
C SER A 71 -3.03 25.11 6.95
N THR A 72 -3.44 25.06 8.21
CA THR A 72 -4.54 25.91 8.70
C THR A 72 -4.17 27.40 8.74
N LYS A 73 -2.87 27.72 8.69
CA LYS A 73 -2.33 29.10 8.75
C LYS A 73 -1.92 29.63 7.38
N GLN A 74 -1.60 28.76 6.43
CA GLN A 74 -1.15 29.17 5.10
C GLN A 74 -1.83 28.36 4.00
N ARG A 75 -2.16 29.00 2.88
CA ARG A 75 -2.81 28.31 1.76
C ARG A 75 -1.80 27.46 0.98
N SER A 76 -2.28 26.39 0.36
CA SER A 76 -1.53 25.57 -0.61
C SER A 76 -1.00 26.41 -1.77
N LEU A 77 0.17 26.05 -2.32
CA LEU A 77 0.73 26.72 -3.50
C LEU A 77 -0.03 26.43 -4.80
N PHE A 78 -0.81 25.34 -4.80
CA PHE A 78 -1.62 24.91 -5.92
C PHE A 78 -2.99 24.40 -5.50
N ASP A 79 -3.92 24.52 -6.44
CA ASP A 79 -5.21 23.86 -6.46
C ASP A 79 -5.19 22.66 -7.40
N VAL A 80 -6.15 21.74 -7.22
CA VAL A 80 -6.23 20.48 -7.97
C VAL A 80 -7.61 20.37 -8.54
N GLU A 81 -7.69 20.14 -9.84
CA GLU A 81 -8.90 19.79 -10.57
C GLU A 81 -8.74 18.38 -11.12
N VAL A 82 -9.83 17.62 -11.12
CA VAL A 82 -9.86 16.23 -11.59
C VAL A 82 -10.93 16.10 -12.66
N GLU A 83 -10.54 15.65 -13.84
CA GLU A 83 -11.46 15.32 -14.91
C GLU A 83 -11.38 13.83 -15.23
N LEU A 84 -12.51 13.13 -15.16
CA LEU A 84 -12.60 11.71 -15.48
C LEU A 84 -12.91 11.53 -16.97
N LYS A 85 -12.04 10.81 -17.69
CA LYS A 85 -12.24 10.40 -19.09
C LYS A 85 -12.48 8.90 -19.12
N GLY A 86 -13.71 8.49 -18.80
CA GLY A 86 -14.10 7.08 -18.82
C GLY A 86 -15.47 6.82 -18.24
N MET A 87 -16.06 5.70 -18.63
CA MET A 87 -17.32 5.25 -18.06
C MET A 87 -17.09 4.53 -16.73
N ILE A 88 -17.71 5.07 -15.68
CA ILE A 88 -17.82 4.40 -14.39
C ILE A 88 -18.71 3.16 -14.55
N GLN A 89 -18.29 2.03 -13.99
CA GLN A 89 -19.00 0.76 -14.10
C GLN A 89 -19.28 0.16 -12.74
N ASP A 90 -20.30 -0.69 -12.66
CA ASP A 90 -20.51 -1.55 -11.49
C ASP A 90 -19.47 -2.68 -11.48
N PHE A 91 -18.88 -2.93 -10.32
CA PHE A 91 -17.77 -3.88 -10.17
C PHE A 91 -18.15 -5.33 -10.51
N GLY A 92 -19.43 -5.67 -10.47
CA GLY A 92 -19.92 -7.01 -10.77
C GLY A 92 -21.42 -7.10 -10.64
N SER A 93 -21.93 -8.32 -10.59
CA SER A 93 -23.36 -8.59 -10.44
C SER A 93 -23.60 -9.82 -9.57
N TRP A 94 -24.82 -9.91 -9.02
CA TRP A 94 -25.27 -11.10 -8.31
C TRP A 94 -25.74 -12.15 -9.32
N GLY A 95 -25.29 -13.39 -9.13
CA GLY A 95 -25.79 -14.57 -9.80
C GLY A 95 -26.12 -15.66 -8.81
N THR A 96 -26.42 -16.86 -9.32
CA THR A 96 -26.83 -18.00 -8.52
C THR A 96 -25.95 -19.20 -8.83
N THR A 97 -25.49 -19.89 -7.79
CA THR A 97 -24.79 -21.18 -7.94
C THR A 97 -25.76 -22.28 -8.38
N PRO A 98 -25.29 -23.43 -8.90
CA PRO A 98 -26.15 -24.57 -9.25
C PRO A 98 -27.02 -25.07 -8.08
N ARG A 99 -26.64 -24.77 -6.83
CA ARG A 99 -27.38 -25.12 -5.61
C ARG A 99 -28.32 -24.01 -5.12
N GLY A 100 -28.64 -23.01 -5.95
CA GLY A 100 -29.56 -21.92 -5.60
C GLY A 100 -28.98 -20.85 -4.67
N ARG A 101 -27.69 -20.93 -4.28
CA ARG A 101 -27.09 -19.94 -3.38
C ARG A 101 -26.63 -18.69 -4.16
N PRO A 102 -26.88 -17.47 -3.64
CA PRO A 102 -26.40 -16.25 -4.28
C PRO A 102 -24.87 -16.18 -4.25
N VAL A 103 -24.28 -15.72 -5.35
CA VAL A 103 -22.83 -15.50 -5.49
C VAL A 103 -22.60 -14.19 -6.23
N PHE A 104 -21.67 -13.37 -5.73
CA PHE A 104 -21.26 -12.16 -6.42
C PHE A 104 -20.18 -12.50 -7.46
N ASN A 105 -20.39 -12.07 -8.70
CA ASN A 105 -19.48 -12.27 -9.82
C ASN A 105 -18.83 -10.95 -10.22
N PRO A 106 -17.54 -10.71 -9.91
CA PRO A 106 -16.80 -9.55 -10.40
C PRO A 106 -16.76 -9.54 -11.93
N LYS A 107 -16.85 -8.35 -12.53
CA LYS A 107 -16.86 -8.17 -13.98
C LYS A 107 -15.48 -8.38 -14.62
N GLU A 108 -14.43 -7.99 -13.90
CA GLU A 108 -13.07 -7.96 -14.42
C GLU A 108 -12.33 -9.29 -14.31
N PHE A 109 -12.76 -10.22 -13.45
CA PHE A 109 -12.04 -11.46 -13.19
C PHE A 109 -12.91 -12.50 -12.50
N LEU A 110 -12.49 -13.75 -12.55
CA LEU A 110 -13.17 -14.86 -11.89
C LEU A 110 -13.15 -14.72 -10.36
N VAL A 111 -14.20 -15.18 -9.70
CA VAL A 111 -14.31 -15.19 -8.22
C VAL A 111 -13.16 -15.95 -7.55
N THR A 112 -12.62 -16.97 -8.23
CA THR A 112 -11.52 -17.82 -7.75
C THR A 112 -10.13 -17.24 -8.03
N SER A 113 -10.03 -16.13 -8.75
CA SER A 113 -8.76 -15.51 -9.14
C SER A 113 -8.02 -14.90 -7.94
N GLY A 114 -6.70 -14.78 -8.07
CA GLY A 114 -5.86 -14.01 -7.16
C GLY A 114 -6.19 -12.51 -7.20
N ALA A 115 -6.63 -11.99 -8.34
CA ALA A 115 -7.19 -10.64 -8.45
C ALA A 115 -8.33 -10.42 -7.45
N ASN A 116 -9.26 -11.37 -7.31
CA ASN A 116 -10.33 -11.26 -6.31
C ASN A 116 -9.81 -11.23 -4.86
N TYR A 117 -8.77 -12.00 -4.54
CA TYR A 117 -8.12 -11.92 -3.23
C TYR A 117 -7.47 -10.54 -2.98
N ALA A 118 -6.84 -9.96 -4.00
CA ALA A 118 -6.28 -8.62 -3.92
C ALA A 118 -7.39 -7.57 -3.71
N ALA A 119 -8.55 -7.75 -4.36
CA ALA A 119 -9.74 -6.91 -4.25
C ALA A 119 -10.60 -7.20 -3.00
N TYR A 120 -10.18 -8.08 -2.09
CA TYR A 120 -10.99 -8.48 -0.93
C TYR A 120 -11.59 -7.29 -0.18
N GLY A 121 -12.90 -7.33 0.04
CA GLY A 121 -13.69 -6.25 0.67
C GLY A 121 -14.21 -5.19 -0.30
N MET A 122 -13.98 -5.32 -1.61
CA MET A 122 -14.63 -4.49 -2.64
C MET A 122 -15.96 -5.10 -3.10
N SER A 123 -16.10 -6.43 -3.04
CA SER A 123 -17.38 -7.10 -3.32
C SER A 123 -18.39 -6.90 -2.18
N PRO A 124 -19.69 -6.73 -2.49
CA PRO A 124 -20.73 -6.82 -1.47
C PRO A 124 -20.76 -8.22 -0.85
N THR A 125 -21.14 -8.29 0.41
CA THR A 125 -21.17 -9.54 1.17
C THR A 125 -22.52 -10.26 1.08
N LYS A 126 -23.60 -9.52 0.79
CA LYS A 126 -24.97 -10.05 0.71
C LYS A 126 -25.77 -9.41 -0.43
N PRO A 127 -26.73 -10.13 -1.05
CA PRO A 127 -27.67 -9.53 -1.97
C PRO A 127 -28.40 -8.34 -1.35
N GLY A 128 -28.66 -7.30 -2.16
CA GLY A 128 -29.25 -6.05 -1.70
C GLY A 128 -28.25 -5.03 -1.16
N GLU A 129 -27.01 -5.42 -0.86
CA GLU A 129 -25.94 -4.45 -0.59
C GLU A 129 -25.54 -3.70 -1.88
N PRO A 130 -25.27 -2.39 -1.80
CA PRO A 130 -24.84 -1.61 -2.95
C PRO A 130 -23.57 -2.16 -3.60
N ILE A 131 -23.62 -2.33 -4.92
CA ILE A 131 -22.46 -2.76 -5.71
C ILE A 131 -21.54 -1.56 -5.88
N ARG A 132 -20.26 -1.74 -5.53
CA ARG A 132 -19.27 -0.67 -5.69
C ARG A 132 -19.08 -0.34 -7.17
N LYS A 133 -18.97 0.95 -7.44
CA LYS A 133 -18.57 1.48 -8.74
C LYS A 133 -17.05 1.60 -8.83
N TYR A 134 -16.52 1.48 -10.04
CA TYR A 134 -15.09 1.51 -10.32
C TYR A 134 -14.78 2.12 -11.69
N LEU A 135 -13.53 2.55 -11.89
CA LEU A 135 -13.00 2.83 -13.24
C LEU A 135 -12.23 1.61 -13.75
N PRO A 136 -12.50 1.14 -14.98
CA PRO A 136 -11.81 0.00 -15.55
C PRO A 136 -10.35 0.31 -15.90
N ALA A 137 -9.56 -0.76 -16.07
CA ALA A 137 -8.25 -0.61 -16.69
C ALA A 137 -8.38 -0.02 -18.10
N GLY A 138 -7.46 0.87 -18.47
CA GLY A 138 -7.47 1.63 -19.72
C GLY A 138 -8.22 2.97 -19.63
N ALA A 139 -8.99 3.23 -18.56
CA ALA A 139 -9.60 4.54 -18.35
C ALA A 139 -8.53 5.63 -18.13
N GLU A 140 -8.89 6.86 -18.47
CA GLU A 140 -8.01 8.02 -18.32
C GLU A 140 -8.56 9.03 -17.33
N VAL A 141 -7.66 9.74 -16.65
CA VAL A 141 -7.99 10.84 -15.75
C VAL A 141 -7.00 11.96 -15.97
N ILE A 142 -7.51 13.17 -16.11
CA ILE A 142 -6.71 14.37 -16.25
C ILE A 142 -6.66 15.06 -14.89
N LEU A 143 -5.45 15.29 -14.39
CA LEU A 143 -5.20 16.06 -13.18
C LEU A 143 -4.61 17.41 -13.57
N SER A 144 -5.33 18.48 -13.24
CA SER A 144 -4.87 19.84 -13.51
C SER A 144 -4.48 20.52 -12.20
N PHE A 145 -3.21 20.88 -12.10
CA PHE A 145 -2.62 21.57 -10.96
C PHE A 145 -2.49 23.05 -11.29
N VAL A 146 -3.27 23.89 -10.61
CA VAL A 146 -3.33 25.32 -10.86
C VAL A 146 -2.50 26.05 -9.81
N PHE A 147 -1.38 26.63 -10.24
CA PHE A 147 -0.46 27.40 -9.42
C PHE A 147 -0.77 28.89 -9.50
N ARG A 148 -0.53 29.59 -8.40
CA ARG A 148 -0.61 31.06 -8.38
C ARG A 148 0.39 31.66 -9.36
N ARG A 149 0.07 32.86 -9.85
CA ARG A 149 0.92 33.53 -10.84
C ARG A 149 2.33 33.73 -10.26
N LYS A 150 3.36 33.33 -11.02
CA LYS A 150 4.79 33.40 -10.65
C LYS A 150 5.20 32.46 -9.50
N SER A 151 4.34 31.56 -9.03
CA SER A 151 4.72 30.61 -7.98
C SER A 151 5.29 29.31 -8.52
N LEU A 152 5.16 29.00 -9.81
CA LEU A 152 5.72 27.77 -10.39
C LEU A 152 7.10 28.06 -10.99
N SER A 153 8.16 27.75 -10.25
CA SER A 153 9.54 27.75 -10.77
C SER A 153 9.86 26.45 -11.51
N ASN A 154 10.98 26.44 -12.26
CA ASN A 154 11.49 25.22 -12.88
C ASN A 154 11.81 24.14 -11.84
N GLU A 155 12.43 24.52 -10.71
CA GLU A 155 12.77 23.59 -9.63
C GLU A 155 11.52 22.98 -9.00
N MET A 156 10.45 23.77 -8.83
CA MET A 156 9.17 23.27 -8.36
C MET A 156 8.52 22.34 -9.37
N ARG A 157 8.48 22.71 -10.65
CA ARG A 157 7.96 21.84 -11.72
C ARG A 157 8.67 20.50 -11.70
N ASP A 158 10.00 20.51 -11.70
CA ASP A 158 10.79 19.28 -11.79
C ASP A 158 10.57 18.40 -10.56
N ALA A 159 10.62 18.96 -9.34
CA ALA A 159 10.32 18.21 -8.12
C ALA A 159 8.88 17.65 -8.13
N PHE A 160 7.91 18.43 -8.62
CA PHE A 160 6.52 18.04 -8.74
C PHE A 160 6.33 16.85 -9.69
N LEU A 161 6.97 16.90 -10.87
CA LEU A 161 6.93 15.81 -11.84
C LEU A 161 7.61 14.55 -11.31
N HIS A 162 8.75 14.67 -10.63
CA HIS A 162 9.43 13.54 -10.00
C HIS A 162 8.62 12.92 -8.87
N LEU A 163 7.91 13.73 -8.06
CA LEU A 163 6.96 13.22 -7.07
C LEU A 163 5.89 12.35 -7.74
N TRP A 164 5.28 12.84 -8.82
CA TRP A 164 4.28 12.08 -9.58
C TRP A 164 4.86 10.85 -10.28
N GLY A 165 6.12 10.91 -10.70
CA GLY A 165 6.85 9.75 -11.23
C GLY A 165 7.02 8.65 -10.19
N VAL A 166 7.39 9.00 -8.95
CA VAL A 166 7.45 8.07 -7.82
C VAL A 166 6.07 7.49 -7.49
N ILE A 167 5.04 8.33 -7.46
CA ILE A 167 3.65 7.90 -7.21
C ILE A 167 3.19 6.91 -8.28
N SER A 168 3.47 7.18 -9.56
CA SER A 168 3.16 6.29 -10.67
C SER A 168 3.94 4.98 -10.53
N MET A 169 5.26 5.03 -10.33
CA MET A 169 6.15 3.86 -10.28
C MET A 169 5.82 2.90 -9.13
N PHE A 170 5.50 3.41 -7.94
CA PHE A 170 5.39 2.58 -6.73
C PHE A 170 4.02 2.61 -6.04
N GLY A 171 3.12 3.49 -6.49
CA GLY A 171 1.85 3.73 -5.86
C GLY A 171 0.66 3.36 -6.73
N GLY A 172 -0.41 4.11 -6.52
CA GLY A 172 -1.68 3.97 -7.22
C GLY A 172 -2.75 4.84 -6.57
N ILE A 173 -3.83 5.08 -7.30
CA ILE A 173 -4.96 5.87 -6.83
C ILE A 173 -6.08 4.93 -6.36
N GLY A 174 -6.80 5.30 -5.30
CA GLY A 174 -7.96 4.57 -4.83
C GLY A 174 -7.68 3.46 -3.81
N ALA A 175 -8.72 2.67 -3.53
CA ALA A 175 -8.65 1.56 -2.60
C ALA A 175 -7.83 0.40 -3.19
N LYS A 176 -7.15 -0.34 -2.30
CA LYS A 176 -6.28 -1.49 -2.66
C LYS A 176 -5.06 -1.11 -3.52
N SER A 177 -4.66 0.15 -3.55
CA SER A 177 -3.49 0.60 -4.32
C SER A 177 -2.17 -0.08 -3.94
N ARG A 178 -2.01 -0.51 -2.69
CA ARG A 178 -0.83 -1.29 -2.26
C ARG A 178 -0.81 -2.74 -2.75
N LYS A 179 -1.89 -3.20 -3.40
CA LYS A 179 -2.06 -4.56 -3.92
C LYS A 179 -2.14 -4.60 -5.45
N GLY A 180 -1.68 -3.55 -6.13
CA GLY A 180 -1.64 -3.49 -7.60
C GLY A 180 -2.89 -2.94 -8.27
N TYR A 181 -3.93 -2.52 -7.54
CA TYR A 181 -5.08 -1.81 -8.12
C TYR A 181 -4.83 -0.31 -8.25
N GLY A 182 -5.48 0.35 -9.20
CA GLY A 182 -5.30 1.76 -9.49
C GLY A 182 -3.86 2.17 -9.82
N SER A 183 -3.01 1.23 -10.25
CA SER A 183 -1.73 1.53 -10.89
C SER A 183 -1.98 2.25 -12.21
N PHE A 184 -1.14 3.23 -12.52
CA PHE A 184 -1.29 4.08 -13.70
C PHE A 184 0.07 4.51 -14.23
N ASP A 185 0.10 4.84 -15.52
CA ASP A 185 1.21 5.53 -16.17
C ASP A 185 0.81 6.98 -16.47
N ILE A 186 1.80 7.88 -16.47
CA ILE A 186 1.62 9.25 -16.95
C ILE A 186 1.77 9.21 -18.47
N ALA A 187 0.65 9.34 -19.18
CA ALA A 187 0.59 9.25 -20.63
C ALA A 187 1.11 10.54 -21.29
N THR A 188 0.71 11.69 -20.77
CA THR A 188 1.17 13.01 -21.23
C THR A 188 1.33 13.98 -20.06
N THR A 189 2.24 14.93 -20.25
CA THR A 189 2.46 16.05 -19.35
C THR A 189 2.33 17.34 -20.16
N LYS A 190 1.55 18.31 -19.67
CA LYS A 190 1.57 19.68 -20.20
C LYS A 190 1.95 20.67 -19.11
N VAL A 191 2.69 21.69 -19.48
CA VAL A 191 3.07 22.81 -18.63
C VAL A 191 2.63 24.09 -19.33
N GLU A 192 1.77 24.86 -18.68
CA GLU A 192 1.18 26.08 -19.25
C GLU A 192 0.54 25.85 -20.63
N GLY A 193 -0.11 24.69 -20.79
CA GLY A 193 -0.79 24.28 -22.03
C GLY A 193 0.12 23.73 -23.12
N THR A 194 1.45 23.78 -22.96
CA THR A 194 2.41 23.19 -23.92
C THR A 194 2.82 21.80 -23.48
N MET A 195 2.96 20.88 -24.45
CA MET A 195 3.48 19.54 -24.20
C MET A 195 4.88 19.61 -23.59
N PHE A 196 5.10 18.87 -22.51
CA PHE A 196 6.38 18.78 -21.83
C PHE A 196 6.88 17.34 -21.88
N ASP A 197 8.12 17.15 -22.32
CA ASP A 197 8.71 15.82 -22.46
C ASP A 197 9.14 15.27 -21.09
N TYR A 198 8.20 14.59 -20.43
CA TYR A 198 8.44 13.87 -19.19
C TYR A 198 7.68 12.55 -19.19
N SER A 199 8.42 11.45 -19.05
CA SER A 199 7.87 10.11 -18.90
C SER A 199 8.58 9.36 -17.78
N PRO A 200 7.91 9.05 -16.65
CA PRO A 200 8.49 8.22 -15.59
C PRO A 200 8.97 6.86 -16.10
N THR A 201 8.30 6.32 -17.14
CA THR A 201 8.67 5.02 -17.73
C THR A 201 10.01 5.03 -18.44
N GLN A 202 10.47 6.21 -18.85
CA GLN A 202 11.76 6.43 -19.50
C GLN A 202 12.80 6.93 -18.49
N THR A 203 12.40 7.80 -17.55
CA THR A 203 13.32 8.49 -16.65
C THR A 203 13.56 7.78 -15.32
N LEU A 204 12.56 7.09 -14.76
CA LEU A 204 12.63 6.50 -13.41
C LEU A 204 12.51 4.97 -13.42
N PHE A 205 11.64 4.40 -14.25
CA PHE A 205 11.34 2.96 -14.24
C PHE A 205 12.52 2.04 -14.62
N PRO A 206 13.50 2.48 -15.45
CA PRO A 206 14.71 1.71 -15.71
C PRO A 206 15.70 1.75 -14.55
N GLU A 207 15.61 2.76 -13.68
CA GLU A 207 16.63 3.08 -12.69
C GLU A 207 16.55 2.20 -11.45
N SER A 208 17.70 2.07 -10.77
CA SER A 208 17.75 1.49 -9.43
C SER A 208 17.04 2.40 -8.41
N LEU A 209 16.58 1.83 -7.29
CA LEU A 209 15.98 2.63 -6.21
C LEU A 209 16.93 3.75 -5.76
N ARG A 210 18.23 3.48 -5.71
CA ARG A 210 19.24 4.48 -5.32
C ARG A 210 19.24 5.69 -6.24
N ASN A 211 19.30 5.46 -7.55
CA ASN A 211 19.31 6.52 -8.56
C ASN A 211 18.00 7.32 -8.56
N VAL A 212 16.86 6.65 -8.39
CA VAL A 212 15.56 7.33 -8.21
C VAL A 212 15.61 8.25 -7.00
N LEU A 213 16.10 7.78 -5.86
CA LEU A 213 16.17 8.58 -4.63
C LEU A 213 17.17 9.74 -4.74
N ASP A 214 18.31 9.55 -5.39
CA ASP A 214 19.29 10.62 -5.60
C ASP A 214 18.71 11.73 -6.51
N THR A 215 17.97 11.34 -7.56
CA THR A 215 17.29 12.27 -8.47
C THR A 215 16.20 13.07 -7.75
N VAL A 216 15.36 12.38 -6.97
CA VAL A 216 14.28 13.01 -6.18
C VAL A 216 14.87 13.90 -5.09
N ARG A 217 15.93 13.45 -4.40
CA ARG A 217 16.63 14.25 -3.39
C ARG A 217 17.15 15.56 -3.96
N SER A 218 17.85 15.49 -5.09
CA SER A 218 18.41 16.67 -5.76
C SER A 218 17.34 17.67 -6.17
N THR A 219 16.25 17.21 -6.78
CA THR A 219 15.15 18.08 -7.22
C THR A 219 14.37 18.67 -6.04
N PHE A 220 14.10 17.88 -4.99
CA PHE A 220 13.42 18.35 -3.79
C PHE A 220 14.26 19.35 -3.01
N ALA A 221 15.57 19.13 -2.89
CA ALA A 221 16.47 20.05 -2.20
C ALA A 221 16.46 21.43 -2.88
N LYS A 222 16.57 21.47 -4.21
CA LYS A 222 16.48 22.71 -5.01
C LYS A 222 15.14 23.41 -4.85
N MET A 223 14.04 22.64 -4.88
CA MET A 223 12.70 23.18 -4.67
C MET A 223 12.57 23.80 -3.27
N LEU A 224 12.94 23.05 -2.24
CA LEU A 224 12.82 23.48 -0.84
C LEU A 224 13.69 24.69 -0.54
N ALA A 225 14.93 24.74 -1.06
CA ALA A 225 15.80 25.91 -0.92
C ALA A 225 15.19 27.19 -1.52
N LYS A 226 14.32 27.08 -2.54
CA LYS A 226 13.59 28.23 -3.08
C LYS A 226 12.32 28.57 -2.29
N LEU A 227 11.67 27.59 -1.69
CA LEU A 227 10.43 27.79 -0.92
C LEU A 227 10.68 28.25 0.52
N ASP A 228 11.79 27.82 1.12
CA ASP A 228 12.16 28.11 2.50
C ASP A 228 12.86 29.48 2.61
N THR A 229 12.07 30.55 2.52
CA THR A 229 12.59 31.92 2.63
C THR A 229 13.11 32.26 4.03
N GLU A 230 12.74 31.49 5.04
CA GLU A 230 13.16 31.70 6.44
C GLU A 230 14.42 30.90 6.80
N ASN A 231 14.94 30.07 5.88
CA ASN A 231 16.04 29.14 6.11
C ASN A 231 15.82 28.26 7.35
N ALA A 232 14.58 27.81 7.55
CA ALA A 232 14.20 26.99 8.68
C ALA A 232 14.52 25.50 8.47
N LEU A 233 14.67 25.04 7.23
CA LEU A 233 15.01 23.66 6.92
C LEU A 233 16.51 23.40 7.04
N ALA A 234 16.86 22.30 7.70
CA ALA A 234 18.22 21.79 7.69
C ALA A 234 18.35 20.68 6.64
N PHE A 235 19.29 20.83 5.72
CA PHE A 235 19.58 19.83 4.67
C PHE A 235 20.59 18.76 5.10
N ASP A 236 21.08 18.86 6.33
CA ASP A 236 21.94 17.87 6.96
C ASP A 236 21.11 16.64 7.32
N LEU A 237 21.39 15.50 6.70
CA LEU A 237 20.62 14.29 6.92
C LEU A 237 20.95 13.66 8.29
N GLN A 238 19.90 13.25 8.99
CA GLN A 238 20.04 12.41 10.18
C GLN A 238 19.84 10.94 9.82
N PRO A 239 20.60 10.01 10.43
CA PRO A 239 20.37 8.60 10.25
C PRO A 239 18.98 8.23 10.76
N LEU A 240 18.19 7.59 9.90
CA LEU A 240 16.93 6.98 10.31
C LEU A 240 17.18 5.61 10.94
N MET A 241 16.33 5.26 11.90
CA MET A 241 16.24 3.89 12.39
C MET A 241 15.95 2.93 11.22
N PRO A 242 16.45 1.68 11.25
CA PRO A 242 16.14 0.68 10.22
C PRO A 242 14.63 0.45 10.04
N VAL A 243 13.87 0.53 11.13
CA VAL A 243 12.40 0.46 11.13
C VAL A 243 11.85 1.75 11.75
N PRO A 244 11.63 2.80 10.94
CA PRO A 244 11.11 4.07 11.43
C PRO A 244 9.64 3.97 11.86
N PRO A 245 9.15 4.84 12.75
CA PRO A 245 7.75 4.83 13.20
C PRO A 245 6.73 5.15 12.10
N PHE A 246 7.17 5.66 10.94
CA PHE A 246 6.35 5.95 9.77
C PHE A 246 7.04 5.45 8.50
N PRO A 247 6.31 5.22 7.38
CA PRO A 247 6.93 4.80 6.13
C PRO A 247 7.86 5.89 5.57
N ALA A 248 9.15 5.60 5.52
CA ALA A 248 10.18 6.45 4.90
C ALA A 248 10.82 5.69 3.74
N LEU A 249 10.70 6.23 2.53
CA LEU A 249 11.29 5.63 1.33
C LEU A 249 12.77 5.99 1.30
N THR A 250 13.64 5.08 1.73
CA THR A 250 15.08 5.29 1.85
C THR A 250 15.85 4.18 1.16
N GLN A 251 17.19 4.25 1.19
CA GLN A 251 18.05 3.22 0.61
C GLN A 251 17.93 1.84 1.29
N VAL A 252 17.40 1.77 2.52
CA VAL A 252 17.14 0.48 3.19
C VAL A 252 15.85 -0.20 2.71
N CYS A 253 15.00 0.51 1.95
CA CYS A 253 13.84 -0.10 1.33
C CYS A 253 14.26 -1.11 0.26
N TRP A 254 13.43 -2.14 0.08
CA TRP A 254 13.67 -3.15 -0.93
C TRP A 254 12.77 -2.91 -2.14
N LEU A 255 13.38 -2.84 -3.32
CA LEU A 255 12.71 -2.77 -4.61
C LEU A 255 13.02 -4.03 -5.42
N HIS A 256 11.99 -4.71 -5.91
CA HIS A 256 12.12 -5.79 -6.88
C HIS A 256 11.18 -5.56 -8.06
N LYS A 257 11.69 -5.77 -9.27
CA LYS A 257 10.94 -5.63 -10.52
C LYS A 257 10.84 -6.99 -11.19
N LYS A 258 9.62 -7.46 -11.43
CA LYS A 258 9.36 -8.73 -12.13
C LYS A 258 8.65 -8.48 -13.45
N LYS A 259 9.22 -9.03 -14.53
CA LYS A 259 8.63 -9.03 -15.87
C LYS A 259 7.75 -10.26 -16.07
N TYR A 260 6.58 -10.07 -16.65
CA TYR A 260 5.64 -11.11 -17.06
C TYR A 260 5.40 -10.98 -18.57
N GLN A 261 5.91 -11.96 -19.32
CA GLN A 261 5.86 -11.93 -20.78
C GLN A 261 4.44 -12.16 -21.29
N ASN A 262 4.02 -11.39 -22.30
CA ASN A 262 2.73 -11.54 -22.98
C ASN A 262 1.54 -11.69 -22.01
N SER A 263 1.58 -10.99 -20.88
CA SER A 263 0.64 -11.14 -19.78
C SER A 263 -0.18 -9.87 -19.59
N ASP A 264 -1.42 -10.01 -19.14
CA ASP A 264 -2.24 -8.88 -18.70
C ASP A 264 -2.15 -8.67 -17.18
N TRP A 265 -2.73 -7.58 -16.69
CA TRP A 265 -2.70 -7.26 -15.27
C TRP A 265 -3.41 -8.32 -14.40
N ARG A 266 -4.43 -9.00 -14.93
CA ARG A 266 -5.17 -10.05 -14.22
C ARG A 266 -4.27 -11.25 -13.94
N SER A 267 -3.58 -11.71 -14.98
CA SER A 267 -2.62 -12.80 -14.91
C SER A 267 -1.49 -12.50 -13.93
N VAL A 268 -1.02 -11.24 -13.91
CA VAL A 268 0.00 -10.79 -12.94
C VAL A 268 -0.54 -10.81 -11.50
N LEU A 269 -1.74 -10.28 -11.25
CA LEU A 269 -2.34 -10.35 -9.91
C LEU A 269 -2.58 -11.80 -9.48
N ASP A 270 -2.95 -12.68 -10.41
CA ASP A 270 -3.09 -14.11 -10.13
C ASP A 270 -1.76 -14.75 -9.76
N ALA A 271 -0.68 -14.47 -10.50
CA ALA A 271 0.66 -14.95 -10.18
C ALA A 271 1.23 -14.41 -8.85
N ILE A 272 0.66 -13.33 -8.30
CA ILE A 272 1.09 -12.75 -7.01
C ILE A 272 0.19 -13.23 -5.87
N PHE A 273 -1.12 -13.13 -6.02
CA PHE A 273 -2.12 -13.29 -4.96
C PHE A 273 -2.98 -14.55 -5.09
N GLY A 274 -2.83 -15.28 -6.19
CA GLY A 274 -3.58 -16.49 -6.49
C GLY A 274 -3.27 -17.67 -5.58
N GLY A 275 -4.01 -18.74 -5.81
CA GLY A 275 -3.90 -19.98 -5.08
C GLY A 275 -4.98 -20.19 -4.03
N SER A 276 -5.16 -21.47 -3.69
CA SER A 276 -6.28 -22.00 -2.93
C SER A 276 -5.80 -22.98 -1.86
N GLY A 277 -6.58 -23.05 -0.77
CA GLY A 277 -6.46 -24.16 0.17
C GLY A 277 -6.93 -25.46 -0.46
N MET A 278 -6.46 -26.59 0.06
CA MET A 278 -6.97 -27.91 -0.30
C MET A 278 -8.08 -28.31 0.66
N MET A 279 -9.21 -28.77 0.13
CA MET A 279 -10.34 -29.22 0.94
C MET A 279 -9.93 -30.38 1.84
N GLY A 280 -10.36 -30.36 3.11
CA GLY A 280 -10.01 -31.37 4.10
C GLY A 280 -8.56 -31.30 4.62
N GLN A 281 -7.76 -30.34 4.16
CA GLN A 281 -6.39 -30.15 4.63
C GLN A 281 -6.24 -28.85 5.42
N ARG A 282 -5.20 -28.81 6.25
CA ARG A 282 -4.78 -27.57 6.91
C ARG A 282 -4.51 -26.50 5.87
N SER A 283 -5.03 -25.30 6.11
CA SER A 283 -4.95 -24.17 5.17
C SER A 283 -3.54 -23.87 4.62
N TYR A 284 -2.47 -24.10 5.40
CA TYR A 284 -1.10 -23.92 4.93
C TYR A 284 -0.58 -24.99 3.98
N ARG A 285 -1.28 -26.11 3.81
CA ARG A 285 -0.97 -27.12 2.79
C ARG A 285 -1.38 -26.68 1.39
N GLY A 286 -2.19 -25.63 1.25
CA GLY A 286 -2.67 -25.14 -0.05
C GLY A 286 -1.58 -24.78 -1.06
N ASN A 287 -1.99 -24.70 -2.32
CA ASN A 287 -1.14 -24.29 -3.43
C ASN A 287 -1.28 -22.79 -3.62
N PHE A 288 -0.25 -22.05 -3.24
CA PHE A 288 -0.29 -20.60 -3.12
C PHE A 288 0.74 -19.93 -4.02
N GLN A 289 0.33 -18.80 -4.59
CA GLN A 289 1.22 -17.91 -5.31
C GLN A 289 2.00 -17.01 -4.34
N ALA A 290 2.90 -16.18 -4.87
CA ALA A 290 3.99 -15.56 -4.10
C ALA A 290 3.56 -14.93 -2.76
N TYR A 291 2.57 -14.03 -2.77
CA TYR A 291 2.13 -13.32 -1.57
C TYR A 291 1.51 -14.26 -0.53
N LYS A 292 0.65 -15.18 -0.95
CA LYS A 292 -0.01 -16.14 -0.04
C LYS A 292 0.98 -17.18 0.49
N THR A 293 1.96 -17.61 -0.31
CA THR A 293 3.05 -18.47 0.14
C THR A 293 3.84 -17.80 1.25
N VAL A 294 4.23 -16.53 1.08
CA VAL A 294 4.92 -15.80 2.15
C VAL A 294 4.02 -15.61 3.37
N LYS A 295 2.78 -15.16 3.20
CA LYS A 295 1.87 -14.89 4.32
C LYS A 295 1.51 -16.15 5.12
N ILE A 296 1.17 -17.23 4.43
CA ILE A 296 0.60 -18.45 5.05
C ILE A 296 1.68 -19.49 5.35
N LYS A 297 2.61 -19.75 4.44
CA LYS A 297 3.68 -20.74 4.66
C LYS A 297 4.93 -20.12 5.29
N GLY A 298 5.27 -18.88 4.92
CA GLY A 298 6.48 -18.21 5.41
C GLY A 298 6.33 -17.54 6.77
N MET A 299 5.27 -16.75 6.97
CA MET A 299 5.08 -15.94 8.17
C MET A 299 4.29 -16.67 9.24
N ARG A 300 3.11 -17.21 8.90
CA ARG A 300 2.30 -17.93 9.88
C ARG A 300 3.04 -19.14 10.47
N LEU A 301 3.84 -19.85 9.67
CA LEU A 301 4.62 -21.00 10.12
C LEU A 301 6.08 -20.65 10.43
N LYS A 302 6.39 -19.38 10.75
CA LYS A 302 7.77 -18.93 11.05
C LYS A 302 8.45 -19.81 12.12
N HIS A 303 7.67 -20.32 13.07
CA HIS A 303 8.17 -21.15 14.17
C HIS A 303 7.95 -22.66 13.97
N GLY A 304 7.46 -23.09 12.80
CA GLY A 304 7.17 -24.49 12.46
C GLY A 304 5.68 -24.86 12.54
N GLU A 305 5.32 -26.05 12.04
CA GLU A 305 3.91 -26.50 12.00
C GLU A 305 3.30 -26.78 13.37
N GLN A 306 4.12 -27.20 14.34
CA GLN A 306 3.71 -27.41 15.74
C GLN A 306 3.51 -26.08 16.49
N ASN A 307 4.01 -25.00 15.92
CA ASN A 307 4.11 -23.66 16.49
C ASN A 307 3.44 -22.66 15.54
N ASP A 308 2.25 -23.02 15.05
CA ASP A 308 1.48 -22.21 14.12
C ASP A 308 1.10 -20.86 14.77
N GLY A 309 1.44 -19.74 14.13
CA GLY A 309 1.13 -18.39 14.62
C GLY A 309 -0.36 -18.12 14.87
N VAL A 310 -1.25 -18.93 14.28
CA VAL A 310 -2.71 -18.88 14.50
C VAL A 310 -3.14 -19.57 15.81
N GLN A 311 -2.28 -20.40 16.41
CA GLN A 311 -2.58 -21.13 17.63
C GLN A 311 -2.82 -20.19 18.82
N ALA A 312 -1.95 -19.20 19.05
CA ALA A 312 -2.19 -18.21 20.11
C ALA A 312 -3.51 -17.45 19.92
N VAL A 313 -3.83 -17.08 18.67
CA VAL A 313 -5.11 -16.43 18.34
C VAL A 313 -6.29 -17.34 18.69
N ARG A 314 -6.20 -18.64 18.38
CA ARG A 314 -7.22 -19.64 18.73
C ARG A 314 -7.38 -19.76 20.24
N GLU A 315 -6.29 -19.90 20.97
CA GLU A 315 -6.32 -20.05 22.43
C GLU A 315 -7.01 -18.86 23.10
N ILE A 316 -6.71 -17.65 22.65
CA ILE A 316 -7.35 -16.42 23.14
C ILE A 316 -8.84 -16.39 22.79
N ILE A 317 -9.22 -16.73 21.54
CA ILE A 317 -10.64 -16.78 21.13
C ILE A 317 -11.44 -17.74 22.00
N TYR A 318 -10.86 -18.88 22.39
CA TYR A 318 -11.56 -19.95 23.10
C TYR A 318 -11.29 -19.99 24.61
N GLY A 319 -10.51 -19.06 25.16
CA GLY A 319 -10.13 -19.07 26.58
C GLY A 319 -9.34 -20.32 26.99
N GLN A 320 -8.56 -20.89 26.06
CA GLN A 320 -7.75 -22.08 26.33
C GLN A 320 -6.46 -21.69 27.06
N ALA A 321 -5.91 -22.64 27.81
CA ALA A 321 -4.59 -22.47 28.39
C ALA A 321 -3.55 -22.23 27.28
N PRO A 322 -2.63 -21.27 27.47
CA PRO A 322 -1.60 -20.99 26.47
C PRO A 322 -0.70 -22.21 26.28
N THR A 323 -0.52 -22.66 25.03
CA THR A 323 0.58 -23.60 24.72
C THR A 323 1.94 -22.89 24.84
N PHE A 324 1.95 -21.57 24.60
CA PHE A 324 3.09 -20.67 24.79
C PHE A 324 2.62 -19.35 25.41
N PRO A 325 3.42 -18.67 26.25
CA PRO A 325 3.04 -17.38 26.82
C PRO A 325 2.63 -16.38 25.72
N HIS A 326 1.39 -15.89 25.77
CA HIS A 326 0.82 -15.05 24.70
C HIS A 326 1.57 -13.72 24.53
N ASP A 327 2.02 -13.13 25.63
CA ASP A 327 2.86 -11.93 25.70
C ASP A 327 4.28 -12.13 25.14
N GLN A 328 4.66 -13.37 24.86
CA GLN A 328 5.92 -13.74 24.21
C GLN A 328 5.71 -14.29 22.79
N TRP A 329 4.45 -14.44 22.36
CA TRP A 329 4.13 -15.10 21.11
C TRP A 329 3.96 -14.13 19.94
N GLU A 330 4.70 -14.38 18.87
CA GLU A 330 4.71 -13.56 17.67
C GLU A 330 3.63 -14.00 16.65
N VAL A 331 2.65 -13.13 16.36
CA VAL A 331 1.73 -13.33 15.23
C VAL A 331 2.37 -12.76 13.97
N SER A 332 3.32 -13.49 13.38
CA SER A 332 4.19 -12.94 12.32
C SER A 332 3.52 -12.39 11.06
N PRO A 333 2.36 -12.89 10.60
CA PRO A 333 1.66 -12.31 9.44
C PRO A 333 1.26 -10.84 9.57
N THR A 334 1.25 -10.30 10.79
CA THR A 334 0.91 -8.89 11.10
C THR A 334 1.84 -7.88 10.43
N ILE A 335 3.07 -8.30 10.07
CA ILE A 335 4.02 -7.50 9.29
C ILE A 335 3.46 -7.07 7.93
N LEU A 336 2.46 -7.80 7.38
CA LEU A 336 1.80 -7.49 6.11
C LEU A 336 0.56 -6.59 6.26
N GLY A 337 0.35 -6.02 7.46
CA GLY A 337 -0.70 -5.06 7.77
C GLY A 337 -1.73 -5.58 8.78
N LEU A 338 -2.45 -4.62 9.35
CA LEU A 338 -3.44 -4.76 10.40
C LEU A 338 -4.72 -3.95 10.07
N PRO A 339 -5.89 -4.37 10.55
CA PRO A 339 -6.11 -5.57 11.36
C PRO A 339 -6.04 -6.87 10.54
N LEU A 340 -5.74 -7.99 11.21
CA LEU A 340 -5.90 -9.33 10.66
C LEU A 340 -7.14 -9.99 11.24
N LEU A 341 -8.12 -10.24 10.38
CA LEU A 341 -9.35 -10.93 10.75
C LEU A 341 -9.21 -12.44 10.49
N TYR A 342 -9.36 -13.24 11.53
CA TYR A 342 -9.45 -14.68 11.50
C TYR A 342 -10.92 -15.07 11.58
N GLN A 343 -11.42 -15.73 10.53
CA GLN A 343 -12.82 -16.16 10.43
C GLN A 343 -12.93 -17.67 10.43
N ASN A 344 -14.10 -18.16 10.83
CA ASN A 344 -14.46 -19.58 10.85
C ASN A 344 -13.48 -20.45 11.64
N MET A 345 -12.88 -19.90 12.69
CA MET A 345 -11.92 -20.60 13.54
C MET A 345 -12.67 -21.63 14.39
N GLY A 346 -12.18 -22.87 14.44
CA GLY A 346 -12.61 -23.90 15.38
C GLY A 346 -11.71 -23.96 16.63
N ASN A 347 -12.16 -24.68 17.65
CA ASN A 347 -11.48 -24.83 18.93
C ASN A 347 -10.23 -25.74 18.86
N THR A 348 -10.02 -26.42 17.74
CA THR A 348 -8.84 -27.24 17.45
C THR A 348 -8.21 -26.82 16.11
N PRO A 349 -6.93 -27.17 15.84
CA PRO A 349 -6.26 -26.83 14.59
C PRO A 349 -6.98 -27.29 13.31
N ASP A 350 -7.73 -28.39 13.41
CA ASP A 350 -8.36 -29.09 12.29
C ASP A 350 -9.89 -28.88 12.24
N SER A 351 -10.44 -28.00 13.08
CA SER A 351 -11.86 -27.68 13.08
C SER A 351 -12.16 -26.27 12.55
N THR A 352 -13.34 -26.13 11.95
CA THR A 352 -13.94 -24.85 11.59
C THR A 352 -15.09 -24.53 12.54
N GLY A 353 -15.20 -23.29 12.98
CA GLY A 353 -16.25 -22.83 13.89
C GLY A 353 -16.93 -21.56 13.40
N ARG A 354 -17.78 -20.94 14.23
CA ARG A 354 -18.42 -19.64 13.93
C ARG A 354 -17.66 -18.45 14.54
N ASN A 355 -16.60 -18.73 15.29
CA ASN A 355 -15.89 -17.72 16.07
C ASN A 355 -14.88 -17.00 15.19
N THR A 356 -14.65 -15.73 15.52
CA THR A 356 -13.71 -14.88 14.81
C THR A 356 -12.81 -14.18 15.81
N GLY A 357 -11.57 -13.91 15.42
CA GLY A 357 -10.65 -13.09 16.19
C GLY A 357 -10.02 -12.04 15.31
N GLU A 358 -9.80 -10.87 15.88
CA GLU A 358 -9.12 -9.77 15.21
C GLU A 358 -7.79 -9.52 15.91
N VAL A 359 -6.68 -9.63 15.17
CA VAL A 359 -5.38 -9.17 15.64
C VAL A 359 -5.24 -7.71 15.20
N ASN A 360 -5.05 -6.81 16.15
CA ASN A 360 -5.05 -5.39 15.91
C ASN A 360 -3.87 -4.69 16.59
N ASN A 361 -3.57 -3.47 16.15
CA ASN A 361 -2.69 -2.58 16.88
C ASN A 361 -3.57 -1.70 17.81
N PRO A 362 -3.29 -1.64 19.13
CA PRO A 362 -4.01 -0.80 20.08
C PRO A 362 -4.17 0.66 19.66
N THR A 363 -3.19 1.20 18.92
CA THR A 363 -3.17 2.59 18.46
C THR A 363 -3.82 2.79 17.09
N GLY A 364 -4.43 1.76 16.51
CA GLY A 364 -5.22 1.85 15.27
C GLY A 364 -4.69 1.00 14.11
N ARG A 365 -5.20 1.28 12.90
CA ARG A 365 -4.91 0.44 11.71
C ARG A 365 -3.53 0.70 11.14
N LYS A 366 -2.79 -0.37 10.84
CA LYS A 366 -1.52 -0.30 10.10
C LYS A 366 -1.66 -0.87 8.69
N ALA A 367 -1.51 -0.03 7.68
CA ALA A 367 -1.51 -0.52 6.30
C ALA A 367 -0.21 -1.28 5.93
N SER A 368 -0.33 -2.24 5.01
CA SER A 368 0.77 -3.09 4.50
C SER A 368 2.00 -2.26 4.11
N PRO A 369 3.22 -2.66 4.52
CA PRO A 369 4.47 -2.02 4.11
C PRO A 369 4.90 -2.42 2.70
N LEU A 370 4.34 -3.50 2.14
CA LEU A 370 4.55 -3.91 0.76
C LEU A 370 3.57 -3.16 -0.16
N PHE A 371 4.14 -2.46 -1.14
CA PHE A 371 3.46 -1.82 -2.26
C PHE A 371 3.71 -2.64 -3.52
N VAL A 372 2.63 -2.89 -4.26
CA VAL A 372 2.66 -3.54 -5.56
C VAL A 372 2.05 -2.59 -6.57
N SER A 373 2.77 -2.29 -7.65
CA SER A 373 2.27 -1.52 -8.79
C SER A 373 2.47 -2.31 -10.09
N ILE A 374 1.55 -2.14 -11.04
CA ILE A 374 1.51 -2.89 -12.29
C ILE A 374 1.58 -1.91 -13.47
N HIS A 375 2.53 -2.15 -14.35
CA HIS A 375 2.84 -1.30 -15.51
C HIS A 375 2.92 -2.12 -16.77
N LYS A 376 2.48 -1.56 -17.91
CA LYS A 376 2.53 -2.24 -19.20
C LYS A 376 3.51 -1.53 -20.12
N LYS A 377 4.40 -2.30 -20.75
CA LYS A 377 5.27 -1.81 -21.83
C LYS A 377 5.22 -2.81 -22.97
N ASN A 378 4.72 -2.38 -24.11
CA ASN A 378 4.44 -3.24 -25.26
C ASN A 378 3.47 -4.38 -24.85
N ASN A 379 3.84 -5.64 -25.12
CA ASN A 379 3.06 -6.82 -24.73
C ASN A 379 3.42 -7.35 -23.32
N ASP A 380 4.43 -6.77 -22.67
CA ASP A 380 4.91 -7.23 -21.39
C ASP A 380 4.30 -6.42 -20.24
N THR A 381 3.99 -7.10 -19.14
CA THR A 381 3.56 -6.47 -17.91
C THR A 381 4.66 -6.58 -16.86
N PHE A 382 4.90 -5.50 -16.14
CA PHE A 382 5.91 -5.40 -15.08
C PHE A 382 5.20 -5.16 -13.75
N ALA A 383 5.55 -5.96 -12.75
CA ALA A 383 5.16 -5.72 -11.37
C ALA A 383 6.36 -5.17 -10.58
N PHE A 384 6.17 -4.04 -9.91
CA PHE A 384 7.14 -3.50 -8.97
C PHE A 384 6.68 -3.83 -7.56
N PHE A 385 7.61 -4.34 -6.74
CA PHE A 385 7.41 -4.67 -5.35
C PHE A 385 8.31 -3.75 -4.54
N LEU A 386 7.72 -2.80 -3.85
CA LEU A 386 8.43 -1.88 -2.96
C LEU A 386 8.04 -2.19 -1.51
N LEU A 387 9.01 -2.64 -0.71
CA LEU A 387 8.84 -2.83 0.72
C LEU A 387 9.41 -1.61 1.45
N ILE A 388 8.53 -0.88 2.15
CA ILE A 388 8.88 0.28 2.98
C ILE A 388 8.72 -0.10 4.46
N PRO A 389 9.83 -0.44 5.16
CA PRO A 389 9.79 -0.77 6.58
C PRO A 389 9.18 0.36 7.40
N SER A 390 8.33 0.00 8.35
CA SER A 390 7.81 0.93 9.35
C SER A 390 7.20 0.18 10.51
N GLN A 391 7.28 0.76 11.71
CA GLN A 391 6.80 0.13 12.93
C GLN A 391 5.32 -0.20 12.82
N ILE A 392 4.93 -1.41 13.21
CA ILE A 392 3.54 -1.86 13.20
C ILE A 392 2.79 -1.44 14.46
N SER A 393 3.50 -1.18 15.56
CA SER A 393 2.99 -0.67 16.83
C SER A 393 4.00 0.29 17.47
N SER A 394 3.48 1.36 18.08
CA SER A 394 4.27 2.23 18.95
C SER A 394 4.40 1.66 20.38
N ASN A 395 3.50 0.76 20.77
CA ASN A 395 3.57 0.08 22.06
C ASN A 395 4.58 -1.06 21.95
N ARG A 396 5.52 -1.11 22.89
CA ARG A 396 6.70 -1.96 22.78
C ARG A 396 7.10 -2.57 24.10
N THR A 397 7.66 -3.77 24.02
CA THR A 397 8.33 -4.43 25.14
C THR A 397 9.69 -3.77 25.41
N ASN A 398 10.31 -4.13 26.55
CA ASN A 398 11.65 -3.65 26.92
C ASN A 398 12.75 -4.08 25.92
N ASP A 399 12.58 -5.24 25.26
CA ASP A 399 13.44 -5.72 24.17
C ASP A 399 13.03 -5.19 22.79
N ASN A 400 12.22 -4.13 22.75
CA ASN A 400 11.83 -3.42 21.54
C ASN A 400 11.10 -4.31 20.51
N LYS A 401 10.17 -5.15 20.97
CA LYS A 401 9.21 -5.87 20.12
C LYS A 401 7.85 -5.17 20.12
N PRO A 402 7.12 -5.16 18.99
CA PRO A 402 5.82 -4.50 18.91
C PRO A 402 4.76 -5.30 19.67
N ILE A 403 4.01 -4.60 20.53
CA ILE A 403 2.87 -5.15 21.26
C ILE A 403 1.61 -4.92 20.43
N LEU A 404 0.86 -5.99 20.24
CA LEU A 404 -0.43 -6.05 19.56
C LEU A 404 -1.47 -6.68 20.47
N THR A 405 -2.71 -6.74 20.01
CA THR A 405 -3.78 -7.38 20.76
C THR A 405 -4.61 -8.31 19.89
N VAL A 406 -5.18 -9.33 20.53
CA VAL A 406 -6.18 -10.23 19.93
C VAL A 406 -7.51 -9.96 20.60
N LYS A 407 -8.48 -9.53 19.80
CA LYS A 407 -9.86 -9.29 20.21
C LYS A 407 -10.77 -10.43 19.71
N PRO A 408 -11.28 -11.28 20.62
CA PRO A 408 -12.31 -12.26 20.30
C PRO A 408 -13.64 -11.61 19.93
N ASN A 409 -14.45 -12.26 19.10
CA ASN A 409 -15.85 -11.84 18.86
C ASN A 409 -16.84 -12.30 19.93
N ILE A 410 -16.41 -13.21 20.81
CA ILE A 410 -17.13 -13.64 22.00
C ILE A 410 -16.61 -12.81 23.17
N GLY A 411 -17.41 -12.63 24.23
CA GLY A 411 -17.08 -11.80 25.42
C GLY A 411 -15.84 -12.19 26.23
N ASN A 412 -14.92 -12.99 25.67
CA ASN A 412 -13.59 -13.21 26.19
C ASN A 412 -12.77 -11.91 26.16
N PRO A 413 -11.91 -11.68 27.17
CA PRO A 413 -11.10 -10.48 27.23
C PRO A 413 -10.08 -10.43 26.10
N GLU A 414 -9.78 -9.21 25.66
CA GLU A 414 -8.65 -8.94 24.79
C GLU A 414 -7.33 -9.31 25.49
N LYS A 415 -6.41 -9.89 24.72
CA LYS A 415 -5.09 -10.31 25.23
C LYS A 415 -3.98 -9.77 24.36
N GLU A 416 -2.87 -9.42 25.00
CA GLU A 416 -1.66 -8.96 24.30
C GLU A 416 -0.97 -10.13 23.61
N VAL A 417 -0.41 -9.84 22.45
CA VAL A 417 0.49 -10.70 21.68
C VAL A 417 1.59 -9.87 21.06
N LEU A 418 2.66 -10.50 20.58
CA LEU A 418 3.73 -9.81 19.87
C LEU A 418 3.45 -9.77 18.36
N GLY A 419 3.86 -8.68 17.72
CA GLY A 419 3.92 -8.56 16.27
C GLY A 419 5.31 -8.81 15.71
N ASN A 420 5.42 -8.88 14.38
CA ASN A 420 6.70 -9.11 13.68
C ASN A 420 7.13 -7.88 12.88
N GLU A 421 8.40 -7.52 13.00
CA GLU A 421 9.05 -6.46 12.22
C GLU A 421 10.38 -6.92 11.60
N ASP A 422 10.58 -8.23 11.44
CA ASP A 422 11.71 -8.77 10.69
C ASP A 422 11.50 -8.59 9.18
N PHE A 423 11.81 -7.38 8.70
CA PHE A 423 11.67 -7.01 7.29
C PHE A 423 12.70 -7.69 6.38
N GLU A 424 13.87 -8.08 6.90
CA GLU A 424 14.86 -8.83 6.13
C GLU A 424 14.41 -10.29 5.91
N ASP A 425 13.83 -10.95 6.91
CA ASP A 425 13.18 -12.25 6.73
C ASP A 425 12.01 -12.17 5.74
N LEU A 426 11.17 -11.13 5.85
CA LEU A 426 10.08 -10.91 4.89
C LEU A 426 10.59 -10.73 3.46
N LYS A 427 11.62 -9.91 3.26
CA LYS A 427 12.27 -9.70 1.96
C LYS A 427 12.82 -11.01 1.39
N LYS A 428 13.57 -11.80 2.18
CA LYS A 428 14.11 -13.10 1.74
C LYS A 428 13.01 -14.05 1.30
N LYS A 429 11.93 -14.16 2.09
CA LYS A 429 10.77 -15.00 1.77
C LYS A 429 10.03 -14.51 0.52
N LEU A 430 9.86 -13.20 0.34
CA LEU A 430 9.27 -12.61 -0.86
C LEU A 430 10.11 -12.90 -2.11
N LEU A 431 11.42 -12.68 -2.06
CA LEU A 431 12.32 -12.94 -3.19
C LEU A 431 12.25 -14.41 -3.60
N LYS A 432 12.39 -15.33 -2.64
CA LYS A 432 12.27 -16.78 -2.88
C LYS A 432 10.92 -17.15 -3.50
N ALA A 433 9.83 -16.58 -3.01
CA ALA A 433 8.49 -16.89 -3.52
C ALA A 433 8.23 -16.31 -4.91
N LEU A 434 8.84 -15.17 -5.25
CA LEU A 434 8.76 -14.54 -6.56
C LEU A 434 9.64 -15.25 -7.60
N GLU A 435 10.81 -15.74 -7.23
CA GLU A 435 11.70 -16.50 -8.13
C GLU A 435 11.21 -17.93 -8.34
N GLY A 436 10.80 -18.60 -7.26
CA GLY A 436 10.45 -20.02 -7.27
C GLY A 436 9.11 -20.37 -7.90
N GLY A 437 8.40 -19.41 -8.50
CA GLY A 437 7.13 -19.64 -9.19
C GLY A 437 6.15 -20.49 -8.38
N GLY A 438 6.00 -20.19 -7.08
CA GLY A 438 5.15 -20.93 -6.13
C GLY A 438 5.48 -22.42 -6.07
N VAL A 439 6.18 -22.88 -5.01
CA VAL A 439 6.47 -24.30 -4.76
C VAL A 439 5.29 -25.17 -5.20
N ARG A 440 5.46 -25.84 -6.35
CA ARG A 440 4.46 -26.70 -6.98
C ARG A 440 4.20 -27.92 -6.14
#